data_AF-A0A2K8XFH1-F1
#
_entry.id   AF-A0A2K8XFH1-F1
#
_cell.length_a   1.000
_cell.length_b   1.000
_cell.length_c   1.000
_cell.angle_alpha   90.00
_cell.angle_beta   90.00
_cell.angle_gamma   90.00
#
_symmetry.space_group_name_H-M   'P 1'
#
loop_
_entity.id
_entity.type
_entity.pdbx_description
1 polymer ?
#
loop_
_entity_poly.entity_id
_entity_poly.type
_entity_poly.pdbx_seq_one_letter_code
_entity_poly.pdbx_strand_id
1 'polypeptide(L)'
;MKKIREFLKQQIFPGINATIINKKISETYVKQKEIDIDISEIKKQKDEYISKLKNEVNLQLERKIKLEDKAKSLLFIITLAITTITFSLDYLKENANQIIPIIFIFFSITHFVIGGIRALQTLNIKEFNIDQTNIELNNNKFKIRLDKKASSLLKELIRSRSLNELIHVKIANLTYASFILIRNGLVLFVLFFISTITLSFMEKNEKTTTETKFEKTLNIESKDLIKIDSSKNYKINQEIKETETKK
;
A
#
# COMPACT_ATOMS: atom_id res chain seq x y z
N MET A 1 26.66 -1.90 -5.20
CA MET A 1 25.58 -2.30 -6.14
C MET A 1 24.59 -3.33 -5.57
N LYS A 2 25.03 -4.44 -4.93
CA LYS A 2 24.11 -5.49 -4.44
C LYS A 2 23.05 -4.99 -3.43
N LYS A 3 23.46 -4.16 -2.46
CA LYS A 3 22.55 -3.54 -1.47
C LYS A 3 21.50 -2.62 -2.11
N ILE A 4 21.87 -1.87 -3.15
CA ILE A 4 20.96 -0.98 -3.89
C ILE A 4 19.93 -1.80 -4.66
N ARG A 5 20.34 -2.89 -5.32
CA ARG A 5 19.44 -3.80 -6.04
C ARG A 5 18.42 -4.46 -5.09
N GLU A 6 18.85 -4.86 -3.91
CA GLU A 6 17.97 -5.44 -2.89
C GLU A 6 16.98 -4.40 -2.34
N PHE A 7 17.45 -3.17 -2.09
CA PHE A 7 16.58 -2.06 -1.70
C PHE A 7 15.53 -1.75 -2.78
N LEU A 8 15.93 -1.66 -4.05
CA LEU A 8 14.98 -1.44 -5.15
C LEU A 8 13.94 -2.55 -5.25
N LYS A 9 14.35 -3.81 -5.09
CA LYS A 9 13.40 -4.94 -5.04
C LYS A 9 12.40 -4.81 -3.90
N GLN A 10 12.83 -4.32 -2.74
CA GLN A 10 11.96 -4.08 -1.58
C GLN A 10 10.98 -2.93 -1.83
N GLN A 11 11.35 -1.93 -2.62
CA GLN A 11 10.47 -0.79 -2.93
C GLN A 11 9.50 -1.06 -4.08
N ILE A 12 9.94 -1.81 -5.10
CA ILE A 12 9.15 -2.07 -6.32
C ILE A 12 8.30 -3.33 -6.18
N PHE A 13 8.85 -4.40 -5.61
CA PHE A 13 8.15 -5.68 -5.43
C PHE A 13 8.16 -6.16 -3.97
N PRO A 14 7.71 -5.33 -3.01
CA PRO A 14 7.70 -5.66 -1.58
C PRO A 14 6.99 -6.99 -1.28
N GLY A 15 5.87 -7.28 -1.95
CA GLY A 15 5.09 -8.50 -1.73
C GLY A 15 5.84 -9.79 -2.11
N ILE A 16 6.59 -9.77 -3.22
CA ILE A 16 7.38 -10.93 -3.66
C ILE A 16 8.53 -11.16 -2.69
N ASN A 17 9.25 -10.08 -2.35
CA ASN A 17 10.35 -10.16 -1.40
C ASN A 17 9.88 -10.68 -0.02
N ALA A 18 8.73 -10.20 0.45
CA ALA A 18 8.16 -10.66 1.71
C ALA A 18 7.85 -12.17 1.70
N THR A 19 7.31 -12.66 0.58
CA THR A 19 7.00 -14.08 0.40
C THR A 19 8.26 -14.96 0.43
N ILE A 20 9.31 -14.55 -0.28
CA ILE A 20 10.59 -15.29 -0.34
C ILE A 20 11.23 -15.37 1.05
N ILE A 21 11.31 -14.23 1.76
CA ILE A 21 11.89 -14.18 3.10
C ILE A 21 11.06 -15.02 4.07
N ASN A 22 9.73 -14.92 4.02
CA ASN A 22 8.87 -15.70 4.91
C ASN A 22 8.99 -17.21 4.67
N LYS A 23 9.20 -17.65 3.42
CA LYS A 23 9.47 -19.07 3.12
C LYS A 23 10.75 -19.54 3.81
N LYS A 24 11.85 -18.78 3.67
CA LYS A 24 13.13 -19.08 4.32
C LYS A 24 13.00 -19.11 5.86
N ILE A 25 12.21 -18.20 6.42
CA ILE A 25 11.97 -18.15 7.88
C ILE A 25 11.15 -19.38 8.32
N SER A 26 10.12 -19.78 7.58
CA SER A 26 9.33 -20.97 7.90
C SER A 26 10.19 -22.24 7.88
N GLU A 27 11.10 -22.39 6.91
CA GLU A 27 12.06 -23.51 6.88
C GLU A 27 12.99 -23.49 8.10
N THR A 28 13.46 -22.30 8.49
CA THR A 28 14.31 -22.12 9.68
C THR A 28 13.54 -22.41 10.97
N TYR A 29 12.26 -22.04 11.03
CA TYR A 29 11.37 -22.29 12.17
C TYR A 29 11.20 -23.79 12.42
N VAL A 30 10.94 -24.58 11.36
CA VAL A 30 10.83 -26.03 11.47
C VAL A 30 12.13 -26.64 12.02
N LYS A 31 13.28 -26.22 11.48
CA LYS A 31 14.58 -26.67 11.97
C LYS A 31 14.82 -26.32 13.44
N GLN A 32 14.54 -25.08 13.85
CA GLN A 32 14.76 -24.61 15.22
C GLN A 32 13.83 -25.27 16.24
N LYS A 33 12.65 -25.74 15.82
CA LYS A 33 11.70 -26.44 16.69
C LYS A 33 12.27 -27.76 17.22
N GLU A 34 13.13 -28.42 16.45
CA GLU A 34 13.70 -29.74 16.75
C GLU A 34 15.06 -29.66 17.47
N ILE A 35 15.67 -28.48 17.57
CA ILE A 35 16.96 -28.30 18.23
C ILE A 35 16.82 -28.55 19.74
N ASP A 36 17.72 -29.38 20.30
CA ASP A 36 17.87 -29.51 21.75
C ASP A 36 18.63 -28.31 22.31
N ILE A 37 18.20 -27.87 23.49
CA ILE A 37 18.72 -26.68 24.15
C ILE A 37 19.65 -27.14 25.25
N ASP A 38 20.93 -26.79 25.11
CA ASP A 38 21.89 -26.97 26.19
C ASP A 38 21.70 -25.85 27.24
N ILE A 39 21.62 -26.26 28.51
CA ILE A 39 21.46 -25.39 29.68
C ILE A 39 22.58 -25.65 30.71
N SER A 40 23.65 -26.33 30.29
CA SER A 40 24.78 -26.74 31.12
C SER A 40 25.44 -25.57 31.85
N GLU A 41 25.50 -24.39 31.21
CA GLU A 41 26.12 -23.17 31.74
C GLU A 41 25.27 -22.41 32.78
N ILE A 42 23.94 -22.54 32.76
CA ILE A 42 23.01 -21.70 33.56
C ILE A 42 22.72 -22.32 34.95
N LYS A 43 23.46 -23.37 35.36
CA LYS A 43 23.11 -24.22 36.52
C LYS A 43 22.84 -23.48 37.84
N LYS A 44 23.48 -22.33 38.10
CA LYS A 44 23.43 -21.62 39.40
C LYS A 44 22.42 -20.45 39.48
N GLN A 45 21.86 -19.97 38.35
CA GLN A 45 21.00 -18.77 38.31
C GLN A 45 19.67 -19.00 37.55
N LYS A 46 19.13 -20.22 37.63
CA LYS A 46 17.98 -20.63 36.82
C LYS A 46 16.75 -19.75 37.04
N ASP A 47 16.44 -19.40 38.28
CA ASP A 47 15.20 -18.68 38.62
C ASP A 47 15.23 -17.22 38.13
N GLU A 48 16.38 -16.55 38.23
CA GLU A 48 16.57 -15.21 37.68
C GLU A 48 16.45 -15.22 36.14
N TYR A 49 17.06 -16.21 35.49
CA TYR A 49 17.02 -16.35 34.04
C TYR A 49 15.62 -16.68 33.51
N ILE A 50 14.86 -17.49 34.26
CA ILE A 50 13.45 -17.78 33.99
C ILE A 50 12.62 -16.50 34.05
N SER A 51 12.77 -15.70 35.11
CA SER A 51 12.05 -14.43 35.26
C SER A 51 12.34 -13.47 34.09
N LYS A 52 13.62 -13.35 33.71
CA LYS A 52 14.04 -12.54 32.57
C LYS A 52 13.42 -13.02 31.26
N LEU A 53 13.45 -14.32 30.99
CA LEU A 53 12.87 -14.88 29.77
C LEU A 53 11.35 -14.72 29.71
N LYS A 54 10.64 -14.87 30.83
CA LYS A 54 9.19 -14.59 30.89
C LYS A 54 8.89 -13.14 30.52
N ASN A 55 9.67 -12.19 31.05
CA ASN A 55 9.52 -10.79 30.70
C ASN A 55 9.81 -10.53 29.20
N GLU A 56 10.86 -11.13 28.65
CA GLU A 56 11.18 -11.01 27.22
C GLU A 56 10.06 -11.58 26.32
N VAL A 57 9.49 -12.74 26.68
CA VAL A 57 8.35 -13.34 25.96
C VAL A 57 7.10 -12.45 26.05
N ASN A 58 6.85 -11.81 27.19
CA ASN A 58 5.75 -10.86 27.32
C ASN A 58 5.96 -9.60 26.47
N LEU A 59 7.18 -9.04 26.46
CA LEU A 59 7.53 -7.91 25.59
C LEU A 59 7.38 -8.27 24.10
N GLN A 60 7.70 -9.52 23.73
CA GLN A 60 7.44 -10.04 22.39
C GLN A 60 5.93 -10.06 22.10
N LEU A 61 5.10 -10.55 23.02
CA LEU A 61 3.64 -10.53 22.85
C LEU A 61 3.11 -9.10 22.62
N GLU A 62 3.55 -8.12 23.41
CA GLU A 62 3.16 -6.72 23.21
C GLU A 62 3.58 -6.18 21.83
N ARG A 63 4.79 -6.53 21.37
CA ARG A 63 5.25 -6.16 20.01
C ARG A 63 4.37 -6.78 18.94
N LYS A 64 3.87 -8.00 19.15
CA LYS A 64 2.97 -8.69 18.22
C LYS A 64 1.67 -7.89 18.09
N ILE A 65 1.06 -7.55 19.22
CA ILE A 65 -0.18 -6.77 19.29
C ILE A 65 0.00 -5.42 18.56
N LYS A 66 1.10 -4.71 18.84
CA LYS A 66 1.41 -3.44 18.14
C LYS A 66 1.53 -3.60 16.62
N LEU A 67 2.06 -4.72 16.13
CA LEU A 67 2.18 -4.99 14.69
C LEU A 67 0.82 -5.38 14.07
N GLU A 68 -0.01 -6.12 14.80
CA GLU A 68 -1.38 -6.44 14.39
C GLU A 68 -2.24 -5.17 14.30
N ASP A 69 -2.14 -4.26 15.28
CA ASP A 69 -2.86 -3.00 15.25
C ASP A 69 -2.41 -2.10 14.10
N LYS A 70 -1.11 -2.10 13.77
CA LYS A 70 -0.61 -1.47 12.54
C LYS A 70 -1.25 -2.09 11.30
N ALA A 71 -1.34 -3.42 11.20
CA ALA A 71 -1.97 -4.08 10.07
C ALA A 71 -3.47 -3.74 9.94
N LYS A 72 -4.21 -3.65 11.06
CA LYS A 72 -5.61 -3.19 11.08
C LYS A 72 -5.72 -1.74 10.59
N SER A 73 -4.84 -0.86 11.04
CA SER A 73 -4.77 0.53 10.58
C SER A 73 -4.50 0.62 9.07
N LEU A 74 -3.62 -0.22 8.53
CA LEU A 74 -3.37 -0.30 7.09
C LEU A 74 -4.60 -0.74 6.30
N LEU A 75 -5.39 -1.69 6.81
CA LEU A 75 -6.67 -2.08 6.20
C LEU A 75 -7.67 -0.92 6.19
N PHE A 76 -7.75 -0.16 7.27
CA PHE A 76 -8.59 1.05 7.34
C PHE A 76 -8.20 2.09 6.28
N ILE A 77 -6.89 2.34 6.11
CA ILE A 77 -6.38 3.25 5.07
C ILE A 77 -6.77 2.76 3.66
N ILE A 78 -6.67 1.45 3.40
CA ILE A 78 -7.09 0.87 2.12
C ILE A 78 -8.59 1.12 1.88
N THR A 79 -9.43 0.88 2.89
CA THR A 79 -10.88 1.11 2.79
C THR A 79 -11.19 2.56 2.47
N LEU A 80 -10.55 3.51 3.16
CA LEU A 80 -10.68 4.94 2.85
C LEU A 80 -10.25 5.24 1.42
N ALA A 81 -9.08 4.75 0.98
CA ALA A 81 -8.56 5.00 -0.36
C ALA A 81 -9.49 4.45 -1.46
N ILE A 82 -10.01 3.23 -1.31
CA ILE A 82 -10.96 2.63 -2.26
C ILE A 82 -12.28 3.42 -2.29
N THR A 83 -12.73 3.91 -1.15
CA THR A 83 -13.94 4.74 -1.06
C THR A 83 -13.74 6.06 -1.81
N THR A 84 -12.62 6.73 -1.59
CA THR A 84 -12.26 7.95 -2.33
C THR A 84 -12.12 7.69 -3.82
N ILE A 85 -11.49 6.59 -4.23
CA ILE A 85 -11.40 6.19 -5.65
C ILE A 85 -12.81 6.03 -6.23
N THR A 86 -13.70 5.32 -5.54
CA THR A 86 -15.08 5.10 -6.00
C THR A 86 -15.80 6.41 -6.28
N PHE A 87 -15.73 7.39 -5.35
CA PHE A 87 -16.30 8.72 -5.58
C PHE A 87 -15.61 9.48 -6.72
N SER A 88 -14.30 9.27 -6.91
CA SER A 88 -13.52 9.93 -7.96
C SER A 88 -13.81 9.36 -9.36
N LEU A 89 -14.31 8.12 -9.44
CA LEU A 89 -14.69 7.50 -10.72
C LEU A 89 -15.93 8.16 -11.35
N ASP A 90 -16.82 8.77 -10.56
CA ASP A 90 -17.95 9.51 -11.12
C ASP A 90 -17.48 10.78 -11.86
N TYR A 91 -16.37 11.39 -11.43
CA TYR A 91 -15.74 12.51 -12.14
C TYR A 91 -15.11 12.10 -13.49
N LEU A 92 -14.67 10.84 -13.61
CA LEU A 92 -14.08 10.30 -14.84
C LEU A 92 -15.11 10.06 -15.96
N LYS A 93 -16.38 9.81 -15.61
CA LYS A 93 -17.44 9.57 -16.62
C LYS A 93 -17.59 10.73 -17.61
N GLU A 94 -17.27 11.96 -17.18
CA GLU A 94 -17.36 13.16 -18.02
C GLU A 94 -16.14 13.34 -18.96
N ASN A 95 -15.02 12.64 -18.72
CA ASN A 95 -13.73 12.83 -19.42
C ASN A 95 -13.18 11.50 -20.00
N ALA A 96 -14.05 10.69 -20.61
CA ALA A 96 -13.82 9.27 -20.92
C ALA A 96 -12.67 8.92 -21.90
N ASN A 97 -12.03 9.89 -22.56
CA ASN A 97 -10.98 9.62 -23.57
C ASN A 97 -9.54 9.59 -23.01
N GLN A 98 -9.36 9.70 -21.69
CA GLN A 98 -8.03 9.82 -21.09
C GLN A 98 -7.45 8.47 -20.65
N ILE A 99 -6.71 7.80 -21.55
CA ILE A 99 -6.07 6.49 -21.30
C ILE A 99 -5.02 6.54 -20.18
N ILE A 100 -4.26 7.63 -20.07
CA ILE A 100 -3.16 7.77 -19.10
C ILE A 100 -3.66 7.72 -17.63
N PRO A 101 -4.68 8.52 -17.23
CA PRO A 101 -5.30 8.41 -15.91
C PRO A 101 -5.82 7.00 -15.58
N ILE A 102 -6.42 6.31 -16.56
CA ILE A 102 -6.95 4.95 -16.39
C ILE A 102 -5.84 3.97 -16.01
N ILE A 103 -4.64 4.12 -16.58
CA ILE A 103 -3.49 3.28 -16.24
C ILE A 103 -3.05 3.52 -14.78
N PHE A 104 -2.98 4.78 -14.34
CA PHE A 104 -2.60 5.10 -12.97
C PHE A 104 -3.59 4.57 -11.93
N ILE A 105 -4.90 4.72 -12.18
CA ILE A 105 -5.92 4.21 -11.26
C ILE A 105 -5.91 2.69 -11.19
N PHE A 106 -5.73 2.00 -12.33
CA PHE A 106 -5.63 0.54 -12.38
C PHE A 106 -4.44 0.02 -11.55
N PHE A 107 -3.25 0.60 -11.74
CA PHE A 107 -2.09 0.23 -10.95
C PHE A 107 -2.26 0.60 -9.47
N SER A 108 -2.89 1.72 -9.15
CA SER A 108 -3.19 2.12 -7.78
C SER A 108 -4.06 1.07 -7.06
N ILE A 109 -5.17 0.66 -7.67
CA ILE A 109 -6.07 -0.38 -7.14
C ILE A 109 -5.31 -1.70 -6.96
N THR A 110 -4.50 -2.10 -7.95
CA THR A 110 -3.70 -3.33 -7.85
C THR A 110 -2.78 -3.31 -6.64
N HIS A 111 -2.12 -2.17 -6.37
CA HIS A 111 -1.28 -2.01 -5.19
C HIS A 111 -2.09 -2.10 -3.88
N PHE A 112 -3.28 -1.49 -3.81
CA PHE A 112 -4.15 -1.61 -2.65
C PHE A 112 -4.62 -3.03 -2.39
N VAL A 113 -5.01 -3.77 -3.43
CA VAL A 113 -5.44 -5.18 -3.32
C VAL A 113 -4.29 -6.04 -2.79
N ILE A 114 -3.10 -5.95 -3.39
CA ILE A 114 -1.94 -6.73 -2.92
C ILE A 114 -1.56 -6.30 -1.49
N GLY A 115 -1.62 -5.01 -1.17
CA GLY A 115 -1.40 -4.48 0.17
C GLY A 115 -2.36 -5.09 1.19
N GLY A 116 -3.66 -5.10 0.88
CA GLY A 116 -4.70 -5.69 1.71
C GLY A 116 -4.48 -7.18 1.96
N ILE A 117 -4.11 -7.94 0.92
CA ILE A 117 -3.74 -9.36 1.07
C ILE A 117 -2.60 -9.53 2.08
N ARG A 118 -1.57 -8.68 2.04
CA ARG A 118 -0.43 -8.76 2.99
C ARG A 118 -0.82 -8.37 4.41
N ALA A 119 -1.64 -7.34 4.60
CA ALA A 119 -2.17 -6.98 5.91
C ALA A 119 -3.04 -8.11 6.50
N LEU A 120 -3.89 -8.75 5.69
CA LEU A 120 -4.67 -9.92 6.12
C LEU A 120 -3.78 -11.12 6.47
N GLN A 121 -2.72 -11.36 5.69
CA GLN A 121 -1.74 -12.40 6.00
C GLN A 121 -1.04 -12.15 7.34
N THR A 122 -0.72 -10.90 7.69
CA THR A 122 -0.22 -10.54 9.02
C THR A 122 -1.20 -10.98 10.11
N LEU A 123 -2.47 -10.61 9.97
CA LEU A 123 -3.51 -10.90 10.98
C LEU A 123 -3.83 -12.40 11.08
N ASN A 124 -3.58 -13.17 10.01
CA ASN A 124 -3.80 -14.61 10.00
C ASN A 124 -2.69 -15.42 10.69
N ILE A 125 -1.55 -14.81 11.06
CA ILE A 125 -0.48 -15.49 11.82
C ILE A 125 -0.91 -15.62 13.29
N LYS A 126 -1.59 -16.73 13.59
CA LYS A 126 -2.06 -17.07 14.94
C LYS A 126 -0.97 -17.70 15.81
N GLU A 127 0.02 -18.34 15.20
CA GLU A 127 1.11 -19.01 15.90
C GLU A 127 1.89 -17.99 16.74
N PHE A 128 1.87 -18.14 18.06
CA PHE A 128 2.69 -17.40 18.99
C PHE A 128 2.84 -18.20 20.28
N ASN A 129 4.07 -18.40 20.76
CA ASN A 129 4.29 -19.17 21.97
C ASN A 129 4.13 -18.25 23.18
N ILE A 130 3.15 -18.55 24.04
CA ILE A 130 2.86 -17.81 25.26
C ILE A 130 3.09 -18.76 26.44
N ASP A 131 3.71 -18.26 27.50
CA ASP A 131 3.78 -18.97 28.77
C ASP A 131 2.41 -18.86 29.45
N GLN A 132 1.64 -19.95 29.48
CA GLN A 132 0.35 -20.02 30.15
C GLN A 132 0.38 -21.09 31.23
N THR A 133 -0.11 -20.72 32.41
CA THR A 133 -0.26 -21.63 33.54
C THR A 133 -1.19 -22.78 33.15
N ASN A 134 -0.75 -24.01 33.36
CA ASN A 134 -1.56 -25.19 33.04
C ASN A 134 -2.64 -25.39 34.11
N ILE A 135 -3.90 -25.12 33.74
CA ILE A 135 -5.06 -25.21 34.63
C ILE A 135 -5.85 -26.46 34.25
N GLU A 136 -5.92 -27.43 35.16
CA GLU A 136 -6.76 -28.62 35.00
C GLU A 136 -8.03 -28.50 35.83
N LEU A 137 -9.16 -28.84 35.23
CA LEU A 137 -10.42 -29.04 35.95
C LEU A 137 -10.42 -30.47 36.51
N ASN A 138 -10.33 -30.61 37.82
CA ASN A 138 -10.45 -31.91 38.48
C ASN A 138 -11.54 -31.83 39.54
N ASN A 139 -12.59 -32.64 39.39
CA ASN A 139 -13.74 -32.71 40.29
C ASN A 139 -14.33 -31.33 40.67
N ASN A 140 -14.71 -30.53 39.66
CA ASN A 140 -15.28 -29.18 39.80
C ASN A 140 -14.40 -28.14 40.52
N LYS A 141 -13.08 -28.40 40.64
CA LYS A 141 -12.11 -27.43 41.15
C LYS A 141 -11.01 -27.20 40.13
N PHE A 142 -10.66 -25.94 39.90
CA PHE A 142 -9.47 -25.58 39.15
C PHE A 142 -8.23 -25.88 40.01
N LYS A 143 -7.38 -26.80 39.56
CA LYS A 143 -6.06 -27.02 40.16
C LYS A 143 -5.00 -26.44 39.24
N ILE A 144 -4.18 -25.55 39.79
CA ILE A 144 -2.94 -25.10 39.16
C ILE A 144 -1.91 -26.20 39.41
N ARG A 145 -1.42 -26.85 38.36
CA ARG A 145 -0.26 -27.75 38.52
C ARG A 145 0.98 -26.89 38.80
N LEU A 146 1.76 -27.28 39.80
CA LEU A 146 3.12 -26.76 39.98
C LEU A 146 3.89 -27.03 38.69
N ASP A 147 4.44 -25.95 38.14
CA ASP A 147 5.08 -25.92 36.83
C ASP A 147 6.17 -27.00 36.70
N LYS A 148 6.41 -27.39 35.45
CA LYS A 148 7.46 -28.29 34.99
C LYS A 148 8.79 -28.03 35.74
N LYS A 149 9.64 -29.06 35.93
CA LYS A 149 10.99 -28.90 36.53
C LYS A 149 11.67 -27.65 35.95
N ALA A 150 12.29 -26.81 36.79
CA ALA A 150 12.88 -25.52 36.38
C ALA A 150 13.79 -25.63 35.14
N SER A 151 14.51 -26.75 35.00
CA SER A 151 15.30 -27.03 33.79
C SER A 151 14.47 -27.20 32.52
N SER A 152 13.34 -27.92 32.58
CA SER A 152 12.45 -28.10 31.44
C SER A 152 11.71 -26.82 31.08
N LEU A 153 11.27 -26.03 32.08
CA LEU A 153 10.64 -24.73 31.86
C LEU A 153 11.62 -23.75 31.20
N LEU A 154 12.88 -23.72 31.66
CA LEU A 154 13.92 -22.90 31.06
C LEU A 154 14.18 -23.26 29.58
N LYS A 155 14.29 -24.55 29.25
CA LYS A 155 14.42 -25.01 27.85
C LYS A 155 13.23 -24.57 27.00
N GLU A 156 12.01 -24.71 27.51
CA GLU A 156 10.80 -24.33 26.80
C GLU A 156 10.70 -22.81 26.56
N LEU A 157 11.07 -22.00 27.55
CA LEU A 157 11.12 -20.54 27.40
C LEU A 157 12.17 -20.09 26.39
N ILE A 158 13.37 -20.68 26.38
CA ILE A 158 14.41 -20.40 25.38
C ILE A 158 13.91 -20.75 23.98
N ARG A 159 13.28 -21.92 23.81
CA ARG A 159 12.68 -22.34 22.54
C ARG A 159 11.60 -21.36 22.10
N SER A 160 10.70 -21.01 23.01
CA SER A 160 9.57 -20.11 22.76
C SER A 160 10.06 -18.74 22.32
N ARG A 161 11.05 -18.18 23.00
CA ARG A 161 11.69 -16.91 22.62
C ARG A 161 12.26 -16.95 21.21
N SER A 162 13.05 -17.99 20.88
CA SER A 162 13.68 -18.12 19.55
C SER A 162 12.63 -18.23 18.44
N LEU A 163 11.61 -19.05 18.65
CA LEU A 163 10.53 -19.26 17.68
C LEU A 163 9.67 -17.99 17.52
N ASN A 164 9.41 -17.27 18.61
CA ASN A 164 8.67 -16.01 18.59
C ASN A 164 9.41 -14.92 17.82
N GLU A 165 10.75 -14.84 17.90
CA GLU A 165 11.53 -13.92 17.07
C GLU A 165 11.32 -14.17 15.57
N LEU A 166 11.34 -15.43 15.14
CA LEU A 166 11.07 -15.78 13.75
C LEU A 166 9.65 -15.39 13.31
N ILE A 167 8.65 -15.62 14.17
CA ILE A 167 7.27 -15.19 13.93
C ILE A 167 7.18 -13.67 13.81
N HIS A 168 7.85 -12.93 14.70
CA HIS A 168 7.91 -11.48 14.63
C HIS A 168 8.49 -10.97 13.33
N VAL A 169 9.57 -11.58 12.85
CA VAL A 169 10.16 -11.18 11.57
C VAL A 169 9.17 -11.42 10.43
N LYS A 170 8.43 -12.54 10.42
CA LYS A 170 7.38 -12.80 9.41
C LYS A 170 6.29 -11.74 9.44
N ILE A 171 5.77 -11.42 10.63
CA ILE A 171 4.72 -10.41 10.84
C ILE A 171 5.22 -9.04 10.40
N ALA A 172 6.40 -8.62 10.88
CA ALA A 172 6.97 -7.30 10.56
C ALA A 172 7.22 -7.14 9.05
N ASN A 173 7.71 -8.19 8.39
CA ASN A 173 7.98 -8.20 6.96
C ASN A 173 6.70 -8.06 6.11
N LEU A 174 5.63 -8.77 6.48
CA LEU A 174 4.32 -8.64 5.80
C LEU A 174 3.69 -7.26 6.03
N THR A 175 3.74 -6.75 7.27
CA THR A 175 3.23 -5.41 7.60
C THR A 175 4.00 -4.33 6.86
N TYR A 176 5.34 -4.44 6.78
CA TYR A 176 6.17 -3.52 6.02
C TYR A 176 5.84 -3.58 4.52
N ALA A 177 5.71 -4.78 3.96
CA ALA A 177 5.36 -4.94 2.55
C ALA A 177 3.98 -4.33 2.23
N SER A 178 2.99 -4.54 3.11
CA SER A 178 1.68 -3.91 3.01
C SER A 178 1.79 -2.38 3.02
N PHE A 179 2.57 -1.82 3.93
CA PHE A 179 2.77 -0.37 4.03
C PHE A 179 3.36 0.22 2.74
N ILE A 180 4.41 -0.40 2.18
CA ILE A 180 5.02 0.07 0.93
C ILE A 180 4.05 -0.01 -0.25
N LEU A 181 3.26 -1.09 -0.33
CA LEU A 181 2.24 -1.23 -1.38
C LEU A 181 1.17 -0.15 -1.28
N ILE A 182 0.65 0.12 -0.07
CA ILE A 182 -0.34 1.18 0.16
C ILE A 182 0.25 2.55 -0.20
N ARG A 183 1.48 2.83 0.23
CA ARG A 183 2.19 4.07 -0.13
C ARG A 183 2.29 4.24 -1.65
N ASN A 184 2.74 3.20 -2.36
CA ASN A 184 2.86 3.25 -3.83
C ASN A 184 1.48 3.41 -4.49
N GLY A 185 0.45 2.74 -3.97
CA GLY A 185 -0.94 2.91 -4.42
C GLY A 185 -1.45 4.34 -4.26
N LEU A 186 -1.18 4.97 -3.12
CA LEU A 186 -1.52 6.38 -2.87
C LEU A 186 -0.78 7.34 -3.82
N VAL A 187 0.51 7.12 -4.07
CA VAL A 187 1.28 7.93 -5.03
C VAL A 187 0.68 7.82 -6.43
N LEU A 188 0.35 6.62 -6.89
CA LEU A 188 -0.31 6.40 -8.18
C LEU A 188 -1.70 7.05 -8.23
N PHE A 189 -2.43 7.04 -7.11
CA PHE A 189 -3.73 7.70 -7.02
C PHE A 189 -3.63 9.23 -7.13
N VAL A 190 -2.59 9.83 -6.54
CA VAL A 190 -2.32 11.26 -6.71
C VAL A 190 -1.92 11.58 -8.16
N LEU A 191 -1.07 10.73 -8.78
CA LEU A 191 -0.70 10.89 -10.19
C LEU A 191 -1.91 10.79 -11.13
N PHE A 192 -2.88 9.94 -10.78
CA PHE A 192 -4.16 9.89 -11.48
C PHE A 192 -4.81 11.29 -11.52
N PHE A 193 -5.05 11.94 -10.38
CA PHE A 193 -5.65 13.29 -10.36
C PHE A 193 -4.84 14.33 -11.13
N ILE A 194 -3.51 14.35 -10.95
CA ILE A 194 -2.64 15.28 -11.67
C ILE A 194 -2.81 15.08 -13.18
N SER A 195 -2.74 13.83 -13.66
CA SER A 195 -2.89 13.52 -15.07
C SER A 195 -4.27 13.88 -15.62
N THR A 196 -5.34 13.62 -14.87
CA THR A 196 -6.71 13.96 -15.26
C THR A 196 -6.86 15.48 -15.41
N ILE A 197 -6.42 16.24 -14.41
CA ILE A 197 -6.51 17.71 -14.42
C ILE A 197 -5.71 18.29 -15.59
N THR A 198 -4.45 17.85 -15.77
CA THR A 198 -3.59 18.37 -16.83
C THR A 198 -4.17 18.07 -18.22
N LEU A 199 -4.65 16.85 -18.46
CA LEU A 199 -5.25 16.49 -19.75
C LEU A 199 -6.54 17.27 -20.01
N SER A 200 -7.41 17.43 -19.02
CA SER A 200 -8.63 18.23 -19.16
C SER A 200 -8.34 19.71 -19.46
N PHE A 201 -7.28 20.29 -18.88
CA PHE A 201 -6.83 21.64 -19.25
C PHE A 201 -6.31 21.73 -20.68
N MET A 202 -5.56 20.72 -21.15
CA MET A 202 -5.06 20.69 -22.53
C MET A 202 -6.21 20.55 -23.54
N GLU A 203 -7.16 19.64 -23.32
CA GLU A 203 -8.33 19.46 -24.20
C GLU A 203 -9.19 20.73 -24.30
N LYS A 204 -9.36 21.46 -23.19
CA LYS A 204 -10.11 22.72 -23.18
C LYS A 204 -9.43 23.81 -24.04
N ASN A 205 -8.10 23.87 -24.01
CA ASN A 205 -7.31 24.82 -24.81
C ASN A 205 -7.28 24.44 -26.31
N GLU A 206 -7.27 23.15 -26.64
CA GLU A 206 -7.39 22.71 -28.03
C GLU A 206 -8.75 23.09 -28.63
N LYS A 207 -9.86 22.83 -27.91
CA LYS A 207 -11.21 23.16 -28.36
C LYS A 207 -11.39 24.67 -28.64
N THR A 208 -10.91 25.52 -27.74
CA THR A 208 -10.96 26.99 -27.92
C THR A 208 -10.13 27.48 -29.10
N THR A 209 -9.05 26.78 -29.45
CA THR A 209 -8.22 27.12 -30.62
C THR A 209 -8.88 26.69 -31.93
N THR A 210 -9.66 25.61 -31.94
CA THR A 210 -10.45 25.18 -33.11
C THR A 210 -11.72 26.00 -33.36
N GLU A 211 -12.43 26.41 -32.30
CA GLU A 211 -13.68 27.19 -32.43
C GLU A 211 -13.44 28.65 -32.84
N THR A 212 -12.23 29.18 -32.69
CA THR A 212 -11.86 30.55 -33.09
C THR A 212 -11.42 30.68 -34.56
N LYS A 213 -11.63 29.66 -35.40
CA LYS A 213 -11.67 29.86 -36.86
C LYS A 213 -13.03 30.44 -37.24
N PHE A 214 -13.15 31.76 -37.18
CA PHE A 214 -14.28 32.48 -37.76
C PHE A 214 -14.37 32.19 -39.26
N GLU A 215 -15.34 31.37 -39.68
CA GLU A 215 -15.85 31.39 -41.05
C GLU A 215 -16.58 32.72 -41.24
N LYS A 216 -15.88 33.69 -41.82
CA LYS A 216 -16.50 34.93 -42.30
C LYS A 216 -17.17 34.59 -43.64
N THR A 217 -18.41 34.13 -43.61
CA THR A 217 -19.26 34.06 -44.80
C THR A 217 -19.57 35.48 -45.28
N LEU A 218 -18.85 35.94 -46.29
CA LEU A 218 -19.17 37.13 -47.05
C LEU A 218 -20.37 36.82 -47.95
N ASN A 219 -21.58 37.15 -47.49
CA ASN A 219 -22.73 37.29 -48.39
C ASN A 219 -22.54 38.56 -49.22
N ILE A 220 -22.05 38.41 -50.44
CA ILE A 220 -22.10 39.45 -51.46
C ILE A 220 -23.30 39.11 -52.35
N GLU A 221 -24.42 39.79 -52.15
CA GLU A 221 -25.46 39.89 -53.17
C GLU A 221 -24.91 40.75 -54.32
N SER A 222 -24.34 40.10 -55.33
CA SER A 222 -24.10 40.74 -56.62
C SER A 222 -25.24 40.38 -57.56
N LYS A 223 -26.21 41.30 -57.72
CA LYS A 223 -26.93 41.40 -58.99
C LYS A 223 -25.92 41.87 -60.04
N ASP A 224 -25.97 41.19 -61.17
CA ASP A 224 -25.27 41.44 -62.44
C ASP A 224 -23.94 40.70 -62.66
N LEU A 225 -23.92 40.08 -63.85
CA LEU A 225 -22.90 39.23 -64.42
C LEU A 225 -21.52 39.89 -64.39
N ILE A 226 -20.48 39.13 -64.02
CA ILE A 226 -19.20 38.99 -64.74
C ILE A 226 -18.39 37.86 -64.07
N LYS A 227 -18.00 36.85 -64.86
CA LYS A 227 -16.95 35.88 -64.52
C LYS A 227 -15.59 36.58 -64.58
N ILE A 228 -14.86 36.65 -63.46
CA ILE A 228 -13.39 36.71 -63.48
C ILE A 228 -12.83 35.91 -62.31
N ASP A 229 -12.02 34.91 -62.66
CA ASP A 229 -11.19 34.08 -61.79
C ASP A 229 -9.85 34.80 -61.57
N SER A 230 -9.39 34.97 -60.32
CA SER A 230 -7.96 34.92 -59.98
C SER A 230 -7.70 35.13 -58.48
N SER A 231 -6.87 34.23 -57.96
CA SER A 231 -6.17 34.25 -56.68
C SER A 231 -5.57 35.60 -56.28
N LYS A 232 -5.83 36.07 -55.05
CA LYS A 232 -4.90 36.94 -54.29
C LYS A 232 -5.20 36.91 -52.79
N ASN A 233 -4.18 36.53 -52.02
CA ASN A 233 -4.12 36.69 -50.57
C ASN A 233 -4.23 38.18 -50.20
N TYR A 234 -5.23 38.55 -49.41
CA TYR A 234 -5.30 39.88 -48.80
C TYR A 234 -5.07 39.77 -47.29
N LYS A 235 -3.97 40.37 -46.82
CA LYS A 235 -3.75 40.72 -45.41
C LYS A 235 -4.63 41.93 -45.10
N ILE A 236 -5.59 41.78 -44.20
CA ILE A 236 -6.36 42.91 -43.68
C ILE A 236 -5.75 43.30 -42.34
N ASN A 237 -5.00 44.41 -42.32
CA ASN A 237 -4.78 45.20 -41.12
C ASN A 237 -6.04 46.04 -40.89
N GLN A 238 -6.67 45.94 -39.73
CA GLN A 238 -7.69 46.91 -39.33
C GLN A 238 -7.32 47.53 -37.97
N GLU A 239 -7.04 48.83 -38.03
CA GLU A 239 -7.08 49.74 -36.90
C GLU A 239 -8.49 49.74 -36.29
N ILE A 240 -8.55 49.56 -34.97
CA ILE A 240 -9.76 49.75 -34.19
C ILE A 240 -10.04 51.26 -34.13
N LYS A 241 -11.12 51.70 -34.78
CA LYS A 241 -11.78 52.96 -34.42
C LYS A 241 -13.02 52.62 -33.62
N GLU A 242 -12.94 52.81 -32.31
CA GLU A 242 -14.10 52.94 -31.44
C GLU A 242 -14.98 54.07 -31.95
N THR A 243 -16.25 53.78 -32.21
CA THR A 243 -17.28 54.81 -32.26
C THR A 243 -18.46 54.30 -31.44
N GLU A 244 -18.57 54.85 -30.22
CA GLU A 244 -19.79 54.82 -29.43
C GLU A 244 -20.94 55.38 -30.26
N THR A 245 -22.11 54.76 -30.19
CA THR A 245 -23.37 55.49 -30.45
C THR A 245 -24.45 55.04 -29.49
N LYS A 246 -24.80 55.96 -28.58
CA LYS A 246 -26.04 56.02 -27.81
C LYS A 246 -27.22 56.26 -28.75
N LYS A 247 -28.27 55.45 -28.63
CA LYS A 247 -29.65 55.86 -28.30
C LYS A 247 -30.52 54.66 -28.06
#